data_AF-A0A2A7MU54-F1
#
_entry.id   AF-A0A2A7MU54-F1
#
_cell.length_a   1.000
_cell.length_b   1.000
_cell.length_c   1.000
_cell.angle_alpha   90.00
_cell.angle_beta   90.00
_cell.angle_gamma   90.00
#
_symmetry.space_group_name_H-M   'P 1'
#
loop_
_entity.id
_entity.type
_entity.pdbx_description
1 polymer ?
#
loop_
_entity_poly.entity_id
_entity_poly.type
_entity_poly.pdbx_seq_one_letter_code
_entity_poly.pdbx_strand_id
1 'polypeptide(L)'
;MEPHQPRAGAVGIRDGVIESVGTVEHVRSAMGQHVPVDDLGSAAILPGFIDAHHHFSLAVFDAGVPGLHLPPGSRVGDLLKLVNRAVSDHDGHGWIRMRGYDPALLNEGRGPHIRELDEVCPDYPLLLIDYSGHDGCVNSRAMAEMGWNRSSPNPPGGLLRRDRLGRLTGEIVEGATFLADARSRGSLSHRGEDIWTAECERHSRRLLAAGIVRVADAAVAPMFDPLFERAARARALPVIVHRMPLGGRSMLDPRFDVGPTGSGPESTPVGPAKLILDGASRCALCFSIQQAATFAAKAIRSAVAARSLAALRAESHLQWRIGRDQLVHARMLFWQQEQLNAAVAEAVDNQLQVAQHAIGNEAVNMAVTALEEHQQRLHRLPGRPRLEHTVLIDPPLAQRIANVGAIATVQPYFVYDFLGDAVARTPIPNLSWSCRFARSPMPG
;
A
#
# COMPACT_ATOMS: atom_id res chain seq x y z
N MET A 1 10.96 -8.83 -23.17
CA MET A 1 11.13 -10.10 -23.92
C MET A 1 10.35 -9.95 -25.20
N GLU A 2 10.97 -10.23 -26.35
CA GLU A 2 10.27 -10.25 -27.62
C GLU A 2 9.22 -11.37 -27.60
N PRO A 3 7.92 -11.08 -27.77
CA PRO A 3 6.87 -12.10 -27.69
C PRO A 3 7.08 -13.27 -28.65
N HIS A 4 7.71 -12.99 -29.80
CA HIS A 4 7.96 -13.97 -30.85
C HIS A 4 9.32 -14.69 -30.71
N GLN A 5 10.18 -14.26 -29.80
CA GLN A 5 11.46 -14.92 -29.49
C GLN A 5 11.78 -14.80 -27.99
N PRO A 6 11.05 -15.54 -27.12
CA PRO A 6 11.16 -15.40 -25.68
C PRO A 6 12.42 -16.03 -25.08
N ARG A 7 13.26 -16.68 -25.89
CA ARG A 7 14.48 -17.39 -25.47
C ARG A 7 15.66 -17.01 -26.36
N ALA A 8 16.82 -16.87 -25.74
CA ALA A 8 18.10 -16.64 -26.39
C ALA A 8 19.16 -17.57 -25.79
N GLY A 9 20.19 -17.88 -26.57
CA GLY A 9 21.31 -18.72 -26.12
C GLY A 9 22.43 -17.93 -25.43
N ALA A 10 22.50 -16.62 -25.63
CA ALA A 10 23.49 -15.74 -25.02
C ALA A 10 22.99 -14.30 -24.89
N VAL A 11 23.60 -13.57 -23.96
CA VAL A 11 23.46 -12.13 -23.78
C VAL A 11 24.85 -11.49 -23.65
N GLY A 12 25.08 -10.40 -24.38
CA GLY A 12 26.28 -9.59 -24.29
C GLY A 12 26.03 -8.33 -23.47
N ILE A 13 26.84 -8.11 -22.44
CA ILE A 13 26.71 -6.99 -21.51
C ILE A 13 27.99 -6.15 -21.56
N ARG A 14 27.84 -4.83 -21.71
CA ARG A 14 28.94 -3.86 -21.62
C ARG A 14 28.52 -2.72 -20.72
N ASP A 15 29.35 -2.38 -19.74
CA ASP A 15 29.13 -1.26 -18.82
C ASP A 15 27.73 -1.28 -18.17
N GLY A 16 27.24 -2.47 -17.81
CA GLY A 16 25.93 -2.67 -17.18
C GLY A 16 24.73 -2.64 -18.13
N VAL A 17 24.96 -2.49 -19.44
CA VAL A 17 23.91 -2.44 -20.47
C VAL A 17 23.92 -3.70 -21.32
N ILE A 18 22.75 -4.23 -21.64
CA ILE A 18 22.60 -5.32 -22.61
C ILE A 18 22.79 -4.73 -24.01
N GLU A 19 23.86 -5.14 -24.69
CA GLU A 19 24.23 -4.65 -26.03
C GLU A 19 23.81 -5.63 -27.14
N SER A 20 23.78 -6.94 -26.84
CA SER A 20 23.36 -7.97 -27.79
C SER A 20 22.64 -9.14 -27.12
N VAL A 21 21.68 -9.76 -27.81
CA VAL A 21 20.92 -10.93 -27.36
C VAL A 21 20.70 -11.83 -28.57
N GLY A 22 20.99 -13.14 -28.45
CA GLY A 22 20.81 -14.05 -29.59
C GLY A 22 21.44 -15.42 -29.38
N THR A 23 21.98 -16.00 -30.45
CA THR A 23 22.84 -17.19 -30.35
C THR A 23 24.22 -16.81 -29.81
N VAL A 24 24.97 -17.80 -29.33
CA VAL A 24 26.34 -17.61 -28.85
C VAL A 24 27.23 -17.00 -29.94
N GLU A 25 27.09 -17.45 -31.18
CA GLU A 25 27.87 -16.97 -32.33
C GLU A 25 27.55 -15.51 -32.64
N HIS A 26 26.25 -15.15 -32.62
CA HIS A 26 25.81 -13.78 -32.85
C HIS A 26 26.37 -12.83 -31.80
N VAL A 27 26.23 -13.18 -30.51
CA VAL A 27 26.72 -12.37 -29.39
C VAL A 27 28.25 -12.27 -29.44
N ARG A 28 28.98 -13.35 -29.70
CA ARG A 28 30.45 -13.31 -29.84
C ARG A 28 30.91 -12.42 -31.00
N SER A 29 30.21 -12.45 -32.12
CA SER A 29 30.50 -11.58 -33.27
C SER A 29 30.29 -10.10 -32.92
N ALA A 30 29.21 -9.78 -32.21
CA ALA A 30 28.89 -8.42 -31.79
C ALA A 30 29.81 -7.88 -30.67
N MET A 31 30.12 -8.70 -29.67
CA MET A 31 30.89 -8.29 -28.49
C MET A 31 32.41 -8.33 -28.73
N GLY A 32 32.87 -9.17 -29.66
CA GLY A 32 34.28 -9.46 -29.94
C GLY A 32 34.70 -10.86 -29.46
N GLN A 33 35.63 -11.49 -30.16
CA GLN A 33 36.03 -12.89 -29.91
C GLN A 33 36.80 -13.11 -28.59
N HIS A 34 37.33 -12.05 -27.97
CA HIS A 34 38.17 -12.13 -26.76
C HIS A 34 37.47 -11.62 -25.49
N VAL A 35 36.15 -11.46 -25.52
CA VAL A 35 35.38 -11.04 -24.34
C VAL A 35 35.29 -12.20 -23.34
N PRO A 36 35.44 -11.96 -22.02
CA PRO A 36 35.21 -12.98 -21.01
C PRO A 36 33.83 -13.63 -21.16
N VAL A 37 33.78 -14.96 -20.98
CA VAL A 37 32.54 -15.73 -21.10
C VAL A 37 32.28 -16.46 -19.78
N ASP A 38 31.13 -16.18 -19.18
CA ASP A 38 30.60 -16.94 -18.06
C ASP A 38 29.65 -18.03 -18.59
N ASP A 39 30.10 -19.29 -18.59
CA ASP A 39 29.26 -20.43 -18.98
C ASP A 39 28.34 -20.83 -17.81
N LEU A 40 27.04 -20.69 -18.03
CA LEU A 40 26.01 -20.99 -17.03
C LEU A 40 25.54 -22.45 -17.08
N GLY A 41 26.08 -23.26 -17.98
CA GLY A 41 25.68 -24.66 -18.16
C GLY A 41 24.19 -24.80 -18.43
N SER A 42 23.46 -25.46 -17.53
CA SER A 42 22.01 -25.65 -17.62
C SER A 42 21.19 -24.55 -16.93
N ALA A 43 21.83 -23.58 -16.26
CA ALA A 43 21.12 -22.49 -15.61
C ALA A 43 20.55 -21.49 -16.62
N ALA A 44 19.47 -20.81 -16.23
CA ALA A 44 18.81 -19.80 -17.05
C ALA A 44 19.03 -18.40 -16.47
N ILE A 45 19.23 -17.42 -17.35
CA ILE A 45 19.18 -15.99 -16.99
C ILE A 45 17.74 -15.51 -17.18
N LEU A 46 17.21 -14.84 -16.17
CA LEU A 46 15.93 -14.14 -16.25
C LEU A 46 16.15 -12.64 -16.03
N PRO A 47 15.30 -11.77 -16.60
CA PRO A 47 15.23 -10.39 -16.14
C PRO A 47 14.98 -10.34 -14.63
N GLY A 48 15.73 -9.51 -13.91
CA GLY A 48 15.45 -9.27 -12.49
C GLY A 48 14.03 -8.76 -12.29
N PHE A 49 13.39 -9.19 -11.21
CA PHE A 49 12.02 -8.80 -10.90
C PHE A 49 11.94 -7.34 -10.47
N ILE A 50 10.84 -6.68 -10.85
CA ILE A 50 10.51 -5.33 -10.45
C ILE A 50 9.27 -5.41 -9.57
N ASP A 51 9.41 -5.11 -8.29
CA ASP A 51 8.25 -4.89 -7.42
C ASP A 51 7.72 -3.49 -7.68
N ALA A 52 6.66 -3.41 -8.48
CA ALA A 52 6.12 -2.14 -8.93
C ALA A 52 5.45 -1.35 -7.79
N HIS A 53 5.13 -1.95 -6.65
CA HIS A 53 4.50 -1.26 -5.52
C HIS A 53 4.96 -1.90 -4.21
N HIS A 54 5.94 -1.26 -3.59
CA HIS A 54 6.54 -1.64 -2.33
C HIS A 54 6.45 -0.47 -1.34
N HIS A 55 6.69 -0.72 -0.06
CA HIS A 55 6.86 0.34 0.94
C HIS A 55 8.26 0.23 1.53
N PHE A 56 9.29 0.56 0.75
CA PHE A 56 10.70 0.31 1.07
C PHE A 56 11.14 1.14 2.28
N SER A 57 10.91 2.45 2.24
CA SER A 57 11.24 3.35 3.34
C SER A 57 10.54 2.93 4.63
N LEU A 58 9.26 2.56 4.57
CA LEU A 58 8.51 2.09 5.73
C LEU A 58 8.99 0.70 6.20
N ALA A 59 9.32 -0.22 5.30
CA ALA A 59 9.83 -1.54 5.66
C ALA A 59 11.20 -1.45 6.36
N VAL A 60 12.09 -0.60 5.86
CA VAL A 60 13.38 -0.28 6.48
C VAL A 60 13.15 0.40 7.83
N PHE A 61 12.25 1.36 7.88
CA PHE A 61 11.90 2.10 9.09
C PHE A 61 11.32 1.19 10.18
N ASP A 62 10.47 0.24 9.80
CA ASP A 62 9.81 -0.68 10.71
C ASP A 62 10.62 -1.96 10.99
N ALA A 63 11.81 -2.12 10.40
CA ALA A 63 12.63 -3.32 10.57
C ALA A 63 12.99 -3.62 12.04
N GLY A 64 13.03 -2.58 12.89
CA GLY A 64 13.25 -2.70 14.33
C GLY A 64 11.99 -2.51 15.18
N VAL A 65 10.80 -2.47 14.57
CA VAL A 65 9.53 -2.34 15.30
C VAL A 65 9.09 -3.73 15.77
N PRO A 66 8.76 -3.93 17.07
CA PRO A 66 8.27 -5.21 17.56
C PRO A 66 7.01 -5.68 16.83
N GLY A 67 7.04 -6.92 16.34
CA GLY A 67 5.91 -7.56 15.68
C GLY A 67 4.85 -8.05 16.67
N LEU A 68 3.59 -8.00 16.26
CA LEU A 68 2.41 -8.49 16.98
C LEU A 68 1.74 -9.67 16.26
N HIS A 69 2.50 -10.43 15.47
CA HIS A 69 1.99 -11.61 14.80
C HIS A 69 1.68 -12.71 15.82
N LEU A 70 0.40 -13.04 15.95
CA LEU A 70 -0.12 -14.02 16.89
C LEU A 70 -0.80 -15.16 16.12
N PRO A 71 -0.69 -16.42 16.58
CA PRO A 71 -1.38 -17.53 15.93
C PRO A 71 -2.91 -17.40 16.08
N PRO A 72 -3.70 -18.00 15.17
CA PRO A 72 -5.15 -18.06 15.29
C PRO A 72 -5.60 -18.62 16.64
N GLY A 73 -6.60 -17.99 17.26
CA GLY A 73 -7.12 -18.37 18.58
C GLY A 73 -6.38 -17.76 19.76
N SER A 74 -5.45 -16.83 19.51
CA SER A 74 -4.82 -16.02 20.56
C SER A 74 -5.84 -15.07 21.22
N ARG A 75 -5.46 -14.46 22.35
CA ARG A 75 -6.32 -13.49 23.05
C ARG A 75 -5.72 -12.09 23.02
N VAL A 76 -6.57 -11.08 23.22
CA VAL A 76 -6.11 -9.70 23.47
C VAL A 76 -5.08 -9.67 24.61
N GLY A 77 -5.27 -10.48 25.65
CA GLY A 77 -4.29 -10.62 26.74
C GLY A 77 -2.90 -11.09 26.30
N ASP A 78 -2.78 -11.90 25.24
CA ASP A 78 -1.48 -12.34 24.72
C ASP A 78 -0.79 -11.22 23.94
N LEU A 79 -1.56 -10.43 23.20
CA LEU A 79 -1.10 -9.18 22.58
C LEU A 79 -0.58 -8.20 23.64
N LEU A 80 -1.31 -8.01 24.73
CA LEU A 80 -0.89 -7.10 25.82
C LEU A 80 0.41 -7.55 26.52
N LYS A 81 0.72 -8.85 26.56
CA LYS A 81 2.03 -9.34 27.06
C LYS A 81 3.18 -8.89 26.16
N LEU A 82 2.98 -8.90 24.83
CA LEU A 82 3.97 -8.39 23.87
C LEU A 82 4.16 -6.89 24.04
N VAL A 83 3.06 -6.14 24.24
CA VAL A 83 3.10 -4.71 24.53
C VAL A 83 3.89 -4.44 25.82
N ASN A 84 3.59 -5.14 26.91
CA ASN A 84 4.28 -4.97 28.18
C ASN A 84 5.79 -5.25 28.07
N ARG A 85 6.19 -6.23 27.26
CA ARG A 85 7.61 -6.47 26.95
C ARG A 85 8.23 -5.30 26.18
N ALA A 86 7.57 -4.81 25.13
CA ALA A 86 8.05 -3.67 24.37
C ALA A 86 8.15 -2.38 25.21
N VAL A 87 7.23 -2.18 26.16
CA VAL A 87 7.29 -1.09 27.15
C VAL A 87 8.49 -1.23 28.08
N SER A 88 8.81 -2.45 28.51
CA SER A 88 9.97 -2.73 29.38
C SER A 88 11.31 -2.53 28.66
N ASP A 89 11.34 -2.84 27.35
CA ASP A 89 12.52 -2.69 26.49
C ASP A 89 12.64 -1.27 25.90
N HIS A 90 11.69 -0.37 26.18
CA HIS A 90 11.65 0.98 25.62
C HIS A 90 12.73 1.88 26.24
N ASP A 91 13.38 2.69 25.41
CA ASP A 91 14.49 3.56 25.81
C ASP A 91 14.04 4.84 26.55
N GLY A 92 12.73 5.00 26.76
CA GLY A 92 12.12 6.15 27.42
C GLY A 92 11.83 7.33 26.49
N HIS A 93 12.11 7.22 25.18
CA HIS A 93 11.95 8.32 24.24
C HIS A 93 10.79 8.13 23.25
N GLY A 94 9.82 9.04 23.33
CA GLY A 94 8.73 9.18 22.36
C GLY A 94 7.76 8.00 22.29
N TRP A 95 7.13 7.79 21.12
CA TRP A 95 6.08 6.79 20.91
C TRP A 95 6.63 5.36 20.87
N ILE A 96 5.92 4.47 21.56
CA ILE A 96 6.06 3.02 21.36
C ILE A 96 5.16 2.63 20.20
N ARG A 97 5.76 2.00 19.19
CA ARG A 97 5.06 1.51 17.99
C ARG A 97 5.23 0.01 17.91
N MET A 98 4.15 -0.68 17.53
CA MET A 98 4.15 -2.11 17.27
C MET A 98 3.17 -2.40 16.14
N ARG A 99 3.38 -3.50 15.39
CA ARG A 99 2.55 -3.77 14.20
C ARG A 99 2.26 -5.25 13.94
N GLY A 100 1.19 -5.53 13.21
CA GLY A 100 0.95 -6.83 12.58
C GLY A 100 -0.02 -7.76 13.29
N TYR A 101 -0.79 -7.26 14.26
CA TYR A 101 -1.87 -8.06 14.85
C TYR A 101 -3.08 -8.11 13.91
N ASP A 102 -3.82 -9.21 13.94
CA ASP A 102 -5.07 -9.35 13.21
C ASP A 102 -6.23 -9.54 14.20
N PRO A 103 -7.18 -8.60 14.30
CA PRO A 103 -8.38 -8.73 15.14
C PRO A 103 -9.17 -10.02 14.89
N ALA A 104 -9.19 -10.54 13.67
CA ALA A 104 -9.93 -11.75 13.28
C ALA A 104 -9.28 -13.04 13.82
N LEU A 105 -7.98 -13.01 14.12
CA LEU A 105 -7.26 -14.14 14.72
C LEU A 105 -7.38 -14.17 16.25
N LEU A 106 -7.91 -13.12 16.86
CA LEU A 106 -8.13 -13.01 18.30
C LEU A 106 -9.51 -13.56 18.70
N ASN A 107 -9.59 -14.31 19.81
CA ASN A 107 -10.85 -14.88 20.30
C ASN A 107 -11.92 -13.82 20.59
N GLU A 108 -11.49 -12.62 21.01
CA GLU A 108 -12.37 -11.50 21.27
C GLU A 108 -12.93 -10.87 19.97
N GLY A 109 -12.35 -11.17 18.81
CA GLY A 109 -12.74 -10.61 17.52
C GLY A 109 -12.53 -9.10 17.41
N ARG A 110 -11.61 -8.54 18.21
CA ARG A 110 -11.32 -7.10 18.30
C ARG A 110 -9.87 -6.83 18.71
N GLY A 111 -9.38 -5.63 18.42
CA GLY A 111 -8.18 -5.09 19.05
C GLY A 111 -8.38 -4.74 20.54
N PRO A 112 -7.30 -4.40 21.25
CA PRO A 112 -7.36 -3.93 22.63
C PRO A 112 -8.08 -2.58 22.75
N HIS A 113 -8.80 -2.39 23.85
CA HIS A 113 -9.41 -1.13 24.22
C HIS A 113 -8.42 -0.22 24.96
N ILE A 114 -8.70 1.08 24.93
CA ILE A 114 -7.85 2.12 25.53
C ILE A 114 -7.46 1.83 26.97
N ARG A 115 -8.37 1.29 27.79
CA ARG A 115 -8.09 0.93 29.19
C ARG A 115 -7.10 -0.22 29.33
N GLU A 116 -7.26 -1.24 28.49
CA GLU A 116 -6.34 -2.39 28.45
C GLU A 116 -4.92 -1.93 28.04
N LEU A 117 -4.84 -0.94 27.14
CA LEU A 117 -3.56 -0.33 26.74
C LEU A 117 -2.97 0.57 27.82
N ASP A 118 -3.78 1.37 28.50
CA ASP A 118 -3.34 2.25 29.59
C ASP A 118 -2.80 1.44 30.79
N GLU A 119 -3.32 0.24 31.03
CA GLU A 119 -2.84 -0.65 32.10
C GLU A 119 -1.41 -1.15 31.85
N VAL A 120 -1.05 -1.46 30.60
CA VAL A 120 0.30 -1.98 30.26
C VAL A 120 1.28 -0.90 29.80
N CYS A 121 0.78 0.27 29.40
CA CYS A 121 1.58 1.40 28.93
C CYS A 121 0.99 2.73 29.44
N PRO A 122 1.15 3.06 30.73
CA PRO A 122 0.57 4.28 31.31
C PRO A 122 1.37 5.55 30.99
N ASP A 123 2.66 5.41 30.69
CA ASP A 123 3.61 6.53 30.69
C ASP A 123 3.95 7.05 29.30
N TYR A 124 3.84 6.21 28.26
CA TYR A 124 4.27 6.54 26.90
C TYR A 124 3.09 6.55 25.93
N PRO A 125 3.09 7.40 24.89
CA PRO A 125 2.14 7.28 23.80
C PRO A 125 2.38 5.97 23.05
N LEU A 126 1.32 5.18 22.87
CA LEU A 126 1.37 3.85 22.27
C LEU A 126 0.51 3.80 21.00
N LEU A 127 1.06 3.25 19.93
CA LEU A 127 0.37 2.92 18.69
C LEU A 127 0.57 1.44 18.33
N LEU A 128 -0.53 0.71 18.25
CA LEU A 128 -0.57 -0.64 17.70
C LEU A 128 -1.23 -0.57 16.33
N ILE A 129 -0.48 -0.92 15.29
CA ILE A 129 -0.97 -0.96 13.91
C ILE A 129 -1.38 -2.39 13.58
N ASP A 130 -2.55 -2.59 12.98
CA ASP A 130 -2.98 -3.92 12.59
C ASP A 130 -2.18 -4.46 11.38
N TYR A 131 -2.49 -5.68 10.94
CA TYR A 131 -1.84 -6.31 9.80
C TYR A 131 -2.04 -5.55 8.49
N SER A 132 -3.16 -4.83 8.34
CA SER A 132 -3.49 -4.09 7.12
C SER A 132 -2.66 -2.82 6.99
N GLY A 133 -2.26 -2.21 8.11
CA GLY A 133 -1.60 -0.90 8.12
C GLY A 133 -2.56 0.29 8.05
N HIS A 134 -3.87 0.04 7.91
CA HIS A 134 -4.91 1.07 7.79
C HIS A 134 -5.62 1.36 9.10
N ASP A 135 -5.72 0.37 9.98
CA ASP A 135 -6.42 0.48 11.26
C ASP A 135 -5.49 0.18 12.43
N GLY A 136 -5.88 0.60 13.63
CA GLY A 136 -5.04 0.41 14.80
C GLY A 136 -5.71 0.79 16.11
N CYS A 137 -4.93 0.72 17.19
CA CYS A 137 -5.33 1.11 18.53
C CYS A 137 -4.28 2.02 19.16
N VAL A 138 -4.72 3.03 19.90
CA VAL A 138 -3.88 3.95 20.66
C VAL A 138 -4.34 4.10 22.10
N ASN A 139 -3.40 4.34 23.01
CA ASN A 139 -3.69 4.58 24.43
C ASN A 139 -4.09 6.05 24.72
N SER A 140 -4.40 6.36 25.98
CA SER A 140 -4.79 7.71 26.40
C SER A 140 -3.69 8.76 26.21
N ARG A 141 -2.41 8.38 26.39
CA ARG A 141 -1.25 9.27 26.15
C ARG A 141 -1.13 9.67 24.69
N ALA A 142 -1.25 8.72 23.77
CA ALA A 142 -1.28 8.98 22.35
C ALA A 142 -2.47 9.87 21.95
N MET A 143 -3.68 9.60 22.48
CA MET A 143 -4.85 10.46 22.26
C MET A 143 -4.60 11.90 22.73
N ALA A 144 -4.02 12.07 23.92
CA ALA A 144 -3.71 13.39 24.48
C ALA A 144 -2.71 14.16 23.60
N GLU A 145 -1.66 13.49 23.12
CA GLU A 145 -0.66 14.12 22.24
C GLU A 145 -1.25 14.49 20.87
N MET A 146 -2.16 13.69 20.35
CA MET A 146 -2.90 14.00 19.12
C MET A 146 -3.97 15.09 19.32
N GLY A 147 -4.22 15.52 20.56
CA GLY A 147 -5.31 16.45 20.89
C GLY A 147 -6.70 15.85 20.72
N TRP A 148 -6.81 14.51 20.70
CA TRP A 148 -8.06 13.79 20.50
C TRP A 148 -8.79 13.54 21.82
N ASN A 149 -10.07 13.88 21.85
CA ASN A 149 -10.92 13.74 23.02
C ASN A 149 -12.37 13.34 22.63
N ARG A 150 -13.25 13.29 23.64
CA ARG A 150 -14.65 12.88 23.46
C ARG A 150 -15.42 13.76 22.45
N SER A 151 -15.13 15.05 22.41
CA SER A 151 -15.77 16.02 21.50
C SER A 151 -15.07 16.17 20.16
N SER A 152 -13.88 15.58 19.97
CA SER A 152 -13.16 15.69 18.71
C SER A 152 -13.98 15.13 17.55
N PRO A 153 -14.10 15.85 16.42
CA PRO A 153 -14.67 15.29 15.21
C PRO A 153 -13.76 14.18 14.67
N ASN A 154 -14.30 13.35 13.78
CA ASN A 154 -13.48 12.41 13.04
C ASN A 154 -12.52 13.18 12.10
N PRO A 155 -11.25 12.76 11.98
CA PRO A 155 -10.33 13.36 11.03
C PRO A 155 -10.76 13.06 9.58
N PRO A 156 -10.29 13.85 8.59
CA PRO A 156 -10.55 13.58 7.19
C PRO A 156 -10.20 12.13 6.82
N GLY A 157 -11.13 11.43 6.17
CA GLY A 157 -10.94 10.05 5.73
C GLY A 157 -10.76 9.02 6.84
N GLY A 158 -11.02 9.37 8.11
CA GLY A 158 -10.80 8.48 9.24
C GLY A 158 -11.95 8.45 10.24
N LEU A 159 -11.84 7.58 11.24
CA LEU A 159 -12.80 7.46 12.33
C LEU A 159 -12.08 7.29 13.66
N LEU A 160 -12.51 8.05 14.67
CA LEU A 160 -12.19 7.80 16.07
C LEU A 160 -13.34 6.98 16.67
N ARG A 161 -13.10 5.69 16.95
CA ARG A 161 -14.19 4.80 17.40
C ARG A 161 -14.68 5.22 18.80
N ARG A 162 -16.00 5.24 18.95
CA ARG A 162 -16.70 5.58 20.19
C ARG A 162 -17.57 4.43 20.66
N ASP A 163 -17.66 4.24 21.97
CA ASP A 163 -18.64 3.35 22.57
C ASP A 163 -20.04 3.97 22.59
N ARG A 164 -21.03 3.21 23.11
CA ARG A 164 -22.43 3.67 23.20
C ARG A 164 -22.64 4.91 24.08
N LEU A 165 -21.68 5.22 24.95
CA LEU A 165 -21.71 6.42 25.80
C LEU A 165 -20.92 7.57 25.15
N GLY A 166 -20.43 7.39 23.93
CA GLY A 166 -19.65 8.37 23.17
C GLY A 166 -18.19 8.47 23.59
N ARG A 167 -17.69 7.60 24.48
CA ARG A 167 -16.30 7.62 24.93
C ARG A 167 -15.40 7.01 23.87
N LEU A 168 -14.20 7.57 23.68
CA LEU A 168 -13.19 6.99 22.78
C LEU A 168 -12.79 5.59 23.27
N THR A 169 -12.78 4.62 22.35
CA THR A 169 -12.41 3.24 22.68
C THR A 169 -10.91 2.97 22.52
N GLY A 170 -10.16 3.89 21.91
CA GLY A 170 -8.75 3.70 21.53
C GLY A 170 -8.57 3.22 20.09
N GLU A 171 -9.61 2.65 19.48
CA GLU A 171 -9.56 2.18 18.08
C GLU A 171 -9.64 3.37 17.11
N ILE A 172 -8.71 3.39 16.16
CA ILE A 172 -8.57 4.40 15.11
C ILE A 172 -8.56 3.72 13.74
N VAL A 173 -9.14 4.39 12.76
CA VAL A 173 -9.41 3.81 11.44
C VAL A 173 -8.98 4.77 10.33
N GLU A 174 -8.36 4.20 9.30
CA GLU A 174 -7.94 4.85 8.05
C GLU A 174 -7.19 6.18 8.29
N GLY A 175 -7.76 7.32 7.90
CA GLY A 175 -7.13 8.64 8.08
C GLY A 175 -6.70 8.95 9.50
N ALA A 176 -7.38 8.41 10.52
CA ALA A 176 -6.95 8.58 11.92
C ALA A 176 -5.65 7.81 12.21
N THR A 177 -5.53 6.58 11.69
CA THR A 177 -4.31 5.77 11.79
C THR A 177 -3.15 6.46 11.11
N PHE A 178 -3.35 7.01 9.91
CA PHE A 178 -2.27 7.71 9.18
C PHE A 178 -1.73 8.92 9.93
N LEU A 179 -2.60 9.68 10.61
CA LEU A 179 -2.19 10.81 11.43
C LEU A 179 -1.38 10.35 12.65
N ALA A 180 -1.84 9.31 13.36
CA ALA A 180 -1.13 8.77 14.52
C ALA A 180 0.22 8.15 14.11
N ASP A 181 0.24 7.40 13.01
CA ASP A 181 1.44 6.80 12.46
C ASP A 181 2.46 7.88 12.06
N ALA A 182 2.03 8.91 11.31
CA ALA A 182 2.88 10.05 10.95
C ALA A 182 3.46 10.77 12.17
N ARG A 183 2.64 11.01 13.21
CA ARG A 183 3.11 11.61 14.46
C ARG A 183 4.13 10.72 15.15
N SER A 184 3.86 9.42 15.22
CA SER A 184 4.71 8.45 15.89
C SER A 184 6.06 8.25 15.21
N ARG A 185 6.20 8.56 13.91
CA ARG A 185 7.50 8.46 13.23
C ARG A 185 8.56 9.40 13.80
N GLY A 186 8.15 10.52 14.39
CA GLY A 186 9.06 11.51 14.98
C GLY A 186 9.92 10.94 16.12
N SER A 187 9.41 9.99 16.90
CA SER A 187 10.16 9.40 18.03
C SER A 187 11.30 8.48 17.60
N LEU A 188 11.24 7.95 16.37
CA LEU A 188 12.23 7.00 15.87
C LEU A 188 13.41 7.68 15.18
N SER A 189 13.38 9.01 15.01
CA SER A 189 14.55 9.81 14.62
C SER A 189 15.74 9.64 15.58
N HIS A 190 15.49 9.21 16.82
CA HIS A 190 16.50 8.85 17.81
C HIS A 190 17.35 7.62 17.43
N ARG A 191 16.83 6.71 16.58
CA ARG A 191 17.58 5.51 16.15
C ARG A 191 18.72 5.82 15.18
N GLY A 192 18.86 7.08 14.74
CA GLY A 192 20.03 7.55 13.98
C GLY A 192 20.01 7.17 12.49
N GLU A 193 20.46 8.10 11.66
CA GLU A 193 20.54 7.94 10.19
C GLU A 193 21.42 6.74 9.76
N ASP A 194 22.41 6.38 10.58
CA ASP A 194 23.33 5.26 10.33
C ASP A 194 22.64 3.90 10.43
N ILE A 195 21.76 3.72 11.42
CA ILE A 195 20.98 2.49 11.54
C ILE A 195 20.09 2.37 10.31
N TRP A 196 19.37 3.43 9.95
CA TRP A 196 18.50 3.39 8.76
C TRP A 196 19.28 3.07 7.47
N THR A 197 20.48 3.62 7.31
CA THR A 197 21.36 3.35 6.15
C THR A 197 21.79 1.88 6.11
N ALA A 198 22.20 1.30 7.25
CA ALA A 198 22.55 -0.13 7.34
C ALA A 198 21.33 -1.03 7.07
N GLU A 199 20.14 -0.62 7.53
CA GLU A 199 18.88 -1.32 7.26
C GLU A 199 18.49 -1.31 5.77
N CYS A 200 18.74 -0.20 5.06
CA CYS A 200 18.58 -0.13 3.61
C CYS A 200 19.39 -1.20 2.89
N GLU A 201 20.67 -1.36 3.24
CA GLU A 201 21.52 -2.35 2.61
C GLU A 201 21.01 -3.77 2.90
N ARG A 202 20.66 -4.04 4.16
CA ARG A 202 20.14 -5.36 4.56
C ARG A 202 18.82 -5.69 3.86
N HIS A 203 17.89 -4.75 3.80
CA HIS A 203 16.62 -4.94 3.11
C HIS A 203 16.81 -5.14 1.60
N SER A 204 17.67 -4.33 0.98
CA SER A 204 18.04 -4.48 -0.44
C SER A 204 18.62 -5.86 -0.74
N ARG A 205 19.49 -6.39 0.12
CA ARG A 205 20.06 -7.74 -0.05
C ARG A 205 19.01 -8.84 0.08
N ARG A 206 18.01 -8.67 0.96
CA ARG A 206 16.85 -9.60 1.05
C ARG A 206 16.03 -9.59 -0.23
N LEU A 207 15.78 -8.40 -0.81
CA LEU A 207 15.08 -8.26 -2.08
C LEU A 207 15.87 -8.92 -3.23
N LEU A 208 17.19 -8.68 -3.31
CA LEU A 208 18.06 -9.31 -4.30
C LEU A 208 18.08 -10.84 -4.18
N ALA A 209 18.07 -11.38 -2.96
CA ALA A 209 18.00 -12.82 -2.73
C ALA A 209 16.68 -13.44 -3.24
N ALA A 210 15.61 -12.64 -3.32
CA ALA A 210 14.35 -13.01 -3.96
C ALA A 210 14.31 -12.69 -5.48
N GLY A 211 15.42 -12.23 -6.06
CA GLY A 211 15.53 -11.82 -7.46
C GLY A 211 14.92 -10.45 -7.77
N ILE A 212 14.51 -9.67 -6.77
CA ILE A 212 13.95 -8.32 -6.93
C ILE A 212 15.10 -7.32 -6.99
N VAL A 213 15.27 -6.68 -8.14
CA VAL A 213 16.38 -5.74 -8.41
C VAL A 213 15.94 -4.28 -8.39
N ARG A 214 14.62 -4.04 -8.41
CA ARG A 214 14.02 -2.70 -8.40
C ARG A 214 12.70 -2.75 -7.67
N VAL A 215 12.45 -1.69 -6.89
CA VAL A 215 11.16 -1.47 -6.24
C VAL A 215 10.65 -0.06 -6.54
N ALA A 216 9.34 0.11 -6.52
CA ALA A 216 8.74 1.43 -6.44
C ALA A 216 8.20 1.66 -5.03
N ASP A 217 8.87 2.51 -4.27
CA ASP A 217 8.54 2.85 -2.89
C ASP A 217 7.36 3.82 -2.87
N ALA A 218 6.19 3.30 -2.54
CA ALA A 218 4.97 4.07 -2.37
C ALA A 218 4.98 4.78 -1.01
N ALA A 219 4.48 6.02 -1.00
CA ALA A 219 4.28 6.84 0.20
C ALA A 219 5.58 7.36 0.85
N VAL A 220 6.53 7.87 0.05
CA VAL A 220 7.77 8.48 0.55
C VAL A 220 7.51 9.88 1.10
N ALA A 221 7.40 9.97 2.43
CA ALA A 221 7.27 11.22 3.16
C ALA A 221 8.58 12.06 3.12
N PRO A 222 8.52 13.40 3.30
CA PRO A 222 9.69 14.28 3.22
C PRO A 222 10.85 13.90 4.15
N MET A 223 10.54 13.30 5.31
CA MET A 223 11.57 12.88 6.26
C MET A 223 12.54 11.82 5.71
N PHE A 224 12.13 11.06 4.68
CA PHE A 224 12.97 10.02 4.09
C PHE A 224 13.90 10.54 2.98
N ASP A 225 13.67 11.74 2.44
CA ASP A 225 14.51 12.30 1.38
C ASP A 225 15.99 12.42 1.79
N PRO A 226 16.36 13.08 2.91
CA PRO A 226 17.75 13.17 3.32
C PRO A 226 18.35 11.80 3.66
N LEU A 227 17.53 10.85 4.11
CA LEU A 227 17.96 9.48 4.43
C LEU A 227 18.29 8.70 3.14
N PHE A 228 17.45 8.79 2.11
CA PHE A 228 17.74 8.19 0.81
C PHE A 228 18.96 8.80 0.15
N GLU A 229 19.12 10.12 0.23
CA GLU A 229 20.33 10.78 -0.29
C GLU A 229 21.59 10.28 0.42
N ARG A 230 21.54 10.13 1.75
CA ARG A 230 22.64 9.57 2.53
C ARG A 230 22.94 8.13 2.10
N ALA A 231 21.92 7.27 2.01
CA ALA A 231 22.08 5.88 1.61
C ALA A 231 22.61 5.73 0.18
N ALA A 232 22.17 6.60 -0.75
CA ALA A 232 22.70 6.65 -2.11
C ALA A 232 24.18 7.07 -2.13
N ARG A 233 24.57 8.13 -1.40
CA ARG A 233 25.97 8.57 -1.25
C ARG A 233 26.86 7.47 -0.65
N ALA A 234 26.32 6.73 0.32
CA ALA A 234 27.00 5.61 0.96
C ALA A 234 27.00 4.32 0.12
N ARG A 235 26.32 4.30 -1.05
CA ARG A 235 26.10 3.10 -1.87
C ARG A 235 25.45 1.93 -1.11
N ALA A 236 24.60 2.26 -0.15
CA ALA A 236 23.88 1.30 0.70
C ALA A 236 22.58 0.77 0.07
N LEU A 237 22.36 1.01 -1.22
CA LEU A 237 21.17 0.58 -1.96
C LEU A 237 21.56 -0.29 -3.17
N PRO A 238 21.83 -1.59 -2.95
CA PRO A 238 22.05 -2.56 -4.02
C PRO A 238 20.89 -2.73 -5.01
N VAL A 239 19.66 -2.36 -4.64
CA VAL A 239 18.49 -2.32 -5.52
C VAL A 239 18.14 -0.88 -5.87
N ILE A 240 17.45 -0.68 -6.99
CA ILE A 240 16.96 0.67 -7.35
C ILE A 240 15.61 0.92 -6.69
N VAL A 241 15.47 2.04 -5.99
CA VAL A 241 14.26 2.44 -5.26
C VAL A 241 13.64 3.67 -5.93
N HIS A 242 12.56 3.48 -6.70
CA HIS A 242 11.79 4.60 -7.26
C HIS A 242 10.91 5.23 -6.18
N ARG A 243 11.22 6.46 -5.78
CA ARG A 243 10.55 7.13 -4.64
C ARG A 243 9.28 7.83 -5.09
N MET A 244 8.10 7.34 -4.69
CA MET A 244 6.83 8.03 -4.95
C MET A 244 6.54 9.04 -3.83
N PRO A 245 6.72 10.35 -4.06
CA PRO A 245 6.56 11.35 -3.01
C PRO A 245 5.12 11.40 -2.50
N LEU A 246 4.99 11.60 -1.20
CA LEU A 246 3.74 11.83 -0.48
C LEU A 246 3.96 12.85 0.64
N GLY A 247 2.90 13.49 1.11
CA GLY A 247 2.97 14.47 2.20
C GLY A 247 3.43 13.87 3.53
N GLY A 248 3.95 14.72 4.41
CA GLY A 248 4.54 14.30 5.68
C GLY A 248 3.56 14.16 6.85
N ARG A 249 2.42 14.87 6.81
CA ARG A 249 1.48 14.93 7.96
C ARG A 249 0.44 13.83 7.92
N SER A 250 0.04 13.38 6.74
CA SER A 250 -0.89 12.29 6.50
C SER A 250 -0.58 11.62 5.17
N MET A 251 -0.95 10.34 5.04
CA MET A 251 -0.91 9.68 3.74
C MET A 251 -1.94 10.23 2.73
N LEU A 252 -2.87 11.07 3.19
CA LEU A 252 -3.85 11.73 2.32
C LEU A 252 -3.32 13.05 1.75
N ASP A 253 -2.21 13.56 2.28
CA ASP A 253 -1.65 14.82 1.81
C ASP A 253 -0.83 14.58 0.54
N PRO A 254 -1.16 15.24 -0.58
CA PRO A 254 -0.32 15.16 -1.77
C PRO A 254 1.01 15.88 -1.54
N ARG A 255 2.01 15.57 -2.37
CA ARG A 255 3.30 16.24 -2.39
C ARG A 255 3.86 16.35 -3.80
N PHE A 256 4.17 17.57 -4.22
CA PHE A 256 4.66 17.87 -5.57
C PHE A 256 5.95 18.71 -5.59
N ASP A 257 6.45 19.13 -4.42
CA ASP A 257 7.65 19.95 -4.25
C ASP A 257 8.94 19.10 -4.28
N VAL A 258 9.10 18.28 -5.32
CA VAL A 258 10.28 17.44 -5.55
C VAL A 258 10.79 17.59 -6.98
N GLY A 259 11.93 16.96 -7.30
CA GLY A 259 12.42 16.91 -8.68
C GLY A 259 11.48 16.17 -9.63
N PRO A 260 11.57 16.39 -10.95
CA PRO A 260 10.75 15.71 -11.96
C PRO A 260 10.80 14.19 -11.87
N THR A 261 9.77 13.49 -12.35
CA THR A 261 9.79 12.02 -12.43
C THR A 261 10.98 11.55 -13.29
N GLY A 262 11.77 10.62 -12.74
CA GLY A 262 13.00 10.11 -13.32
C GLY A 262 14.27 10.87 -12.93
N SER A 263 14.16 12.01 -12.25
CA SER A 263 15.31 12.78 -11.76
C SER A 263 15.90 12.20 -10.46
N GLY A 264 17.07 12.71 -10.05
CA GLY A 264 17.75 12.28 -8.82
C GLY A 264 18.79 11.18 -9.05
N PRO A 265 19.36 10.60 -7.97
CA PRO A 265 20.37 9.56 -8.06
C PRO A 265 19.82 8.28 -8.74
N GLU A 266 20.67 7.59 -9.50
CA GLU A 266 20.28 6.37 -10.23
C GLU A 266 19.72 5.26 -9.33
N SER A 267 20.25 5.13 -8.11
CA SER A 267 19.79 4.17 -7.11
C SER A 267 18.46 4.56 -6.46
N THR A 268 18.08 5.85 -6.48
CA THR A 268 16.90 6.38 -5.78
C THR A 268 16.16 7.47 -6.58
N PRO A 269 15.79 7.22 -7.84
CA PRO A 269 15.18 8.23 -8.67
C PRO A 269 13.81 8.65 -8.10
N VAL A 270 13.42 9.89 -8.36
CA VAL A 270 12.07 10.37 -8.07
C VAL A 270 11.09 9.63 -9.00
N GLY A 271 10.11 8.97 -8.40
CA GLY A 271 9.02 8.29 -9.09
C GLY A 271 7.83 9.21 -9.39
N PRO A 272 6.66 8.63 -9.72
CA PRO A 272 5.42 9.38 -9.81
C PRO A 272 4.93 9.84 -8.42
N ALA A 273 4.25 10.98 -8.34
CA ALA A 273 3.58 11.43 -7.12
C ALA A 273 2.49 10.45 -6.70
N LYS A 274 2.49 10.06 -5.43
CA LYS A 274 1.50 9.15 -4.86
C LYS A 274 0.27 9.93 -4.43
N LEU A 275 -0.91 9.49 -4.85
CA LEU A 275 -2.21 10.00 -4.40
C LEU A 275 -3.05 8.86 -3.83
N ILE A 276 -3.81 9.10 -2.76
CA ILE A 276 -4.68 8.09 -2.14
C ILE A 276 -6.13 8.53 -2.22
N LEU A 277 -6.95 7.76 -2.95
CA LEU A 277 -8.32 8.15 -3.26
C LEU A 277 -9.35 7.48 -2.35
N ASP A 278 -9.09 6.24 -1.91
CA ASP A 278 -9.96 5.49 -1.01
C ASP A 278 -9.17 4.62 0.00
N GLY A 279 -9.90 4.01 0.95
CA GLY A 279 -9.33 3.13 1.97
C GLY A 279 -8.97 1.74 1.43
N ALA A 280 -8.48 0.88 2.32
CA ALA A 280 -8.15 -0.51 1.97
C ALA A 280 -9.31 -1.47 2.24
N SER A 281 -9.59 -1.71 3.51
CA SER A 281 -10.65 -2.64 3.94
C SER A 281 -12.04 -2.04 3.69
N ARG A 282 -12.10 -0.72 3.50
CA ARG A 282 -13.30 0.06 3.18
C ARG A 282 -12.98 0.95 1.97
N CYS A 283 -13.17 0.40 0.79
CA CYS A 283 -12.96 1.12 -0.47
C CYS A 283 -14.24 1.80 -0.96
N ALA A 284 -14.10 2.74 -1.89
CA ALA A 284 -15.23 3.48 -2.45
C ALA A 284 -15.91 2.68 -3.56
N LEU A 285 -17.17 2.28 -3.33
CA LEU A 285 -17.91 1.42 -4.26
C LEU A 285 -19.18 2.08 -4.76
N CYS A 286 -19.49 1.85 -6.02
CA CYS A 286 -20.68 2.35 -6.68
C CYS A 286 -21.40 1.23 -7.42
N PHE A 287 -22.72 1.10 -7.22
CA PHE A 287 -23.52 0.01 -7.75
C PHE A 287 -24.83 0.51 -8.35
N SER A 288 -25.39 -0.22 -9.31
CA SER A 288 -26.80 -0.01 -9.67
C SER A 288 -27.72 -0.46 -8.53
N ILE A 289 -28.94 0.09 -8.48
CA ILE A 289 -29.96 -0.32 -7.51
C ILE A 289 -30.22 -1.84 -7.56
N GLN A 290 -30.20 -2.44 -8.75
CA GLN A 290 -30.37 -3.88 -8.93
C GLN A 290 -29.21 -4.70 -8.33
N GLN A 291 -27.98 -4.22 -8.47
CA GLN A 291 -26.80 -4.85 -7.86
C GLN A 291 -26.86 -4.77 -6.34
N ALA A 292 -27.24 -3.61 -5.79
CA ALA A 292 -27.43 -3.42 -4.36
C ALA A 292 -28.54 -4.35 -3.80
N ALA A 293 -29.65 -4.52 -4.51
CA ALA A 293 -30.70 -5.46 -4.12
C ALA A 293 -30.20 -6.92 -4.12
N THR A 294 -29.40 -7.29 -5.13
CA THR A 294 -28.78 -8.62 -5.22
C THR A 294 -27.82 -8.89 -4.06
N PHE A 295 -27.05 -7.87 -3.67
CA PHE A 295 -26.17 -7.91 -2.51
C PHE A 295 -26.94 -8.20 -1.22
N ALA A 296 -27.95 -7.37 -0.92
CA ALA A 296 -28.78 -7.52 0.29
C ALA A 296 -29.40 -8.93 0.38
N ALA A 297 -29.90 -9.47 -0.74
CA ALA A 297 -30.44 -10.82 -0.79
C ALA A 297 -29.38 -11.91 -0.52
N LYS A 298 -28.14 -11.75 -0.99
CA LYS A 298 -27.04 -12.68 -0.68
C LYS A 298 -26.58 -12.57 0.78
N ALA A 299 -26.47 -11.36 1.32
CA ALA A 299 -26.11 -11.12 2.71
C ALA A 299 -27.12 -11.76 3.67
N ILE A 300 -28.43 -11.56 3.42
CA ILE A 300 -29.52 -12.19 4.18
C ILE A 300 -29.42 -13.72 4.12
N ARG A 301 -29.26 -14.30 2.93
CA ARG A 301 -29.10 -15.76 2.79
C ARG A 301 -27.89 -16.29 3.55
N SER A 302 -26.77 -15.57 3.51
CA SER A 302 -25.55 -15.95 4.21
C SER A 302 -25.72 -15.87 5.74
N ALA A 303 -26.37 -14.83 6.24
CA ALA A 303 -26.68 -14.67 7.66
C ALA A 303 -27.60 -15.79 8.18
N VAL A 304 -28.61 -16.17 7.39
CA VAL A 304 -29.50 -17.30 7.69
C VAL A 304 -28.71 -18.61 7.71
N ALA A 305 -27.90 -18.88 6.68
CA ALA A 305 -27.10 -20.11 6.58
C ALA A 305 -26.08 -20.23 7.73
N ALA A 306 -25.44 -19.13 8.11
CA ALA A 306 -24.46 -19.08 9.20
C ALA A 306 -25.09 -18.99 10.60
N ARG A 307 -26.42 -18.86 10.70
CA ARG A 307 -27.15 -18.56 11.95
C ARG A 307 -26.52 -17.42 12.75
N SER A 308 -25.99 -16.43 12.04
CA SER A 308 -25.17 -15.36 12.60
C SER A 308 -25.47 -14.04 11.92
N LEU A 309 -25.61 -12.98 12.72
CA LEU A 309 -25.75 -11.60 12.24
C LEU A 309 -24.40 -10.95 11.91
N ALA A 310 -23.28 -11.68 12.00
CA ALA A 310 -21.94 -11.14 11.79
C ALA A 310 -21.79 -10.48 10.41
N ALA A 311 -22.28 -11.12 9.34
CA ALA A 311 -22.26 -10.55 7.99
C ALA A 311 -23.04 -9.22 7.89
N LEU A 312 -24.23 -9.16 8.50
CA LEU A 312 -25.06 -7.95 8.52
C LEU A 312 -24.46 -6.83 9.39
N ARG A 313 -23.69 -7.18 10.44
CA ARG A 313 -23.00 -6.19 11.29
C ARG A 313 -21.74 -5.62 10.63
N ALA A 314 -20.97 -6.44 9.92
CA ALA A 314 -19.84 -5.97 9.13
C ALA A 314 -20.25 -4.92 8.09
N GLU A 315 -21.45 -5.06 7.52
CA GLU A 315 -22.03 -4.15 6.52
C GLU A 315 -22.64 -2.86 7.12
N SER A 316 -22.93 -2.83 8.42
CA SER A 316 -23.62 -1.72 9.09
C SER A 316 -22.79 -0.42 9.22
N HIS A 317 -21.51 -0.48 8.85
CA HIS A 317 -20.57 0.65 8.93
C HIS A 317 -20.39 1.40 7.61
N LEU A 318 -20.88 0.85 6.49
CA LEU A 318 -20.85 1.51 5.19
C LEU A 318 -21.98 2.53 5.11
N GLN A 319 -21.64 3.80 4.87
CA GLN A 319 -22.62 4.85 4.64
C GLN A 319 -23.11 4.77 3.20
N TRP A 320 -24.22 4.07 3.00
CA TRP A 320 -24.88 3.94 1.71
C TRP A 320 -25.66 5.21 1.37
N ARG A 321 -25.47 5.74 0.16
CA ARG A 321 -26.25 6.86 -0.38
C ARG A 321 -26.68 6.58 -1.80
N ILE A 322 -27.92 6.88 -2.13
CA ILE A 322 -28.38 6.92 -3.52
C ILE A 322 -27.97 8.27 -4.11
N GLY A 323 -27.14 8.26 -5.15
CA GLY A 323 -26.70 9.44 -5.88
C GLY A 323 -27.77 9.97 -6.83
N ARG A 324 -27.54 11.17 -7.38
CA ARG A 324 -28.42 11.76 -8.41
C ARG A 324 -28.35 11.03 -9.75
N ASP A 325 -27.26 10.28 -9.95
CA ASP A 325 -27.02 9.33 -11.03
C ASP A 325 -27.80 8.01 -10.88
N GLN A 326 -28.64 7.89 -9.84
CA GLN A 326 -29.40 6.69 -9.50
C GLN A 326 -28.54 5.48 -9.16
N LEU A 327 -27.29 5.70 -8.77
CA LEU A 327 -26.40 4.67 -8.27
C LEU A 327 -26.36 4.68 -6.74
N VAL A 328 -25.99 3.54 -6.16
CA VAL A 328 -25.81 3.35 -4.73
C VAL A 328 -24.31 3.42 -4.43
N HIS A 329 -23.91 4.42 -3.64
CA HIS A 329 -22.53 4.67 -3.28
C HIS A 329 -22.27 4.22 -1.85
N ALA A 330 -21.20 3.44 -1.64
CA ALA A 330 -20.59 3.16 -0.34
C ALA A 330 -19.34 4.04 -0.22
N ARG A 331 -19.47 5.16 0.50
CA ARG A 331 -18.48 6.25 0.44
C ARG A 331 -17.29 5.99 1.37
N MET A 332 -16.10 5.96 0.78
CA MET A 332 -14.84 6.29 1.45
C MET A 332 -13.88 7.00 0.47
N LEU A 333 -14.40 7.95 -0.31
CA LEU A 333 -13.57 8.82 -1.14
C LEU A 333 -12.95 9.92 -0.30
N PHE A 334 -11.65 10.12 -0.44
CA PHE A 334 -10.91 11.18 0.24
C PHE A 334 -10.88 12.49 -0.54
N TRP A 335 -11.36 12.48 -1.79
CA TRP A 335 -11.33 13.61 -2.72
C TRP A 335 -12.71 13.91 -3.30
N GLN A 336 -12.93 15.18 -3.66
CA GLN A 336 -13.87 15.52 -4.72
C GLN A 336 -13.17 15.45 -6.09
N GLN A 337 -13.93 15.24 -7.17
CA GLN A 337 -13.36 15.11 -8.51
C GLN A 337 -12.54 16.36 -8.90
N GLU A 338 -13.07 17.55 -8.65
CA GLU A 338 -12.39 18.81 -8.99
C GLU A 338 -11.07 18.98 -8.23
N GLN A 339 -11.03 18.51 -6.97
CA GLN A 339 -9.81 18.56 -6.15
C GLN A 339 -8.75 17.60 -6.70
N LEU A 340 -9.15 16.39 -7.12
CA LEU A 340 -8.23 15.43 -7.71
C LEU A 340 -7.69 15.93 -9.05
N ASN A 341 -8.55 16.51 -9.90
CA ASN A 341 -8.14 17.07 -11.18
C ASN A 341 -7.11 18.19 -10.95
N ALA A 342 -7.37 19.09 -10.01
CA ALA A 342 -6.40 20.13 -9.62
C ALA A 342 -5.07 19.55 -9.11
N ALA A 343 -5.10 18.51 -8.28
CA ALA A 343 -3.91 17.84 -7.79
C ALA A 343 -3.10 17.17 -8.91
N VAL A 344 -3.76 16.51 -9.87
CA VAL A 344 -3.08 15.94 -11.05
C VAL A 344 -2.52 17.04 -11.95
N ALA A 345 -3.23 18.15 -12.13
CA ALA A 345 -2.72 19.31 -12.86
C ALA A 345 -1.44 19.87 -12.23
N GLU A 346 -1.42 20.04 -10.90
CA GLU A 346 -0.28 20.52 -10.14
C GLU A 346 0.92 19.57 -10.22
N ALA A 347 0.69 18.26 -10.12
CA ALA A 347 1.74 17.25 -10.33
C ALA A 347 2.38 17.42 -11.72
N VAL A 348 1.56 17.55 -12.76
CA VAL A 348 2.02 17.73 -14.14
C VAL A 348 2.78 19.04 -14.33
N ASP A 349 2.34 20.13 -13.70
CA ASP A 349 3.06 21.42 -13.74
C ASP A 349 4.45 21.31 -13.11
N ASN A 350 4.60 20.44 -12.10
CA ASN A 350 5.88 20.09 -11.48
C ASN A 350 6.63 18.95 -12.19
N GLN A 351 6.24 18.57 -13.41
CA GLN A 351 6.86 17.51 -14.21
C GLN A 351 6.84 16.12 -13.53
N LEU A 352 5.81 15.86 -12.73
CA LEU A 352 5.59 14.60 -12.05
C LEU A 352 4.51 13.78 -12.75
N GLN A 353 4.82 12.52 -13.00
CA GLN A 353 3.82 11.51 -13.29
C GLN A 353 3.02 11.18 -12.01
N VAL A 354 1.87 10.52 -12.11
CA VAL A 354 1.02 10.19 -10.95
C VAL A 354 0.80 8.69 -10.78
N ALA A 355 0.75 8.26 -9.52
CA ALA A 355 0.39 6.91 -9.08
C ALA A 355 -0.77 7.01 -8.08
N GLN A 356 -1.96 6.61 -8.50
CA GLN A 356 -3.19 6.81 -7.74
C GLN A 356 -3.64 5.49 -7.10
N HIS A 357 -3.65 5.43 -5.76
CA HIS A 357 -4.31 4.35 -5.02
C HIS A 357 -5.81 4.44 -5.21
N ALA A 358 -6.38 3.39 -5.78
CA ALA A 358 -7.81 3.23 -5.99
C ALA A 358 -8.15 1.74 -6.00
N ILE A 359 -8.83 1.28 -4.96
CA ILE A 359 -9.26 -0.13 -4.87
C ILE A 359 -10.65 -0.30 -5.46
N GLY A 360 -11.60 0.51 -5.00
CA GLY A 360 -13.01 0.41 -5.36
C GLY A 360 -13.32 1.01 -6.73
N ASN A 361 -14.38 0.53 -7.40
CA ASN A 361 -14.72 0.97 -8.75
C ASN A 361 -15.02 2.46 -8.84
N GLU A 362 -15.58 3.07 -7.79
CA GLU A 362 -15.86 4.49 -7.74
C GLU A 362 -14.55 5.31 -7.70
N ALA A 363 -13.59 4.88 -6.87
CA ALA A 363 -12.27 5.51 -6.79
C ALA A 363 -11.50 5.36 -8.11
N VAL A 364 -11.53 4.17 -8.73
CA VAL A 364 -10.87 3.94 -10.02
C VAL A 364 -11.49 4.81 -11.11
N ASN A 365 -12.83 4.94 -11.13
CA ASN A 365 -13.52 5.82 -12.06
C ASN A 365 -13.12 7.29 -11.89
N MET A 366 -13.03 7.77 -10.64
CA MET A 366 -12.57 9.12 -10.33
C MET A 366 -11.12 9.35 -10.79
N ALA A 367 -10.25 8.37 -10.53
CA ALA A 367 -8.85 8.40 -10.93
C ALA A 367 -8.69 8.50 -12.45
N VAL A 368 -9.41 7.66 -13.20
CA VAL A 368 -9.36 7.64 -14.67
C VAL A 368 -9.88 8.95 -15.26
N THR A 369 -10.94 9.51 -14.68
CA THR A 369 -11.49 10.82 -15.10
C THR A 369 -10.45 11.93 -14.96
N ALA A 370 -9.71 11.96 -13.85
CA ALA A 370 -8.63 12.93 -13.64
C ALA A 370 -7.46 12.75 -14.65
N LEU A 371 -7.17 11.50 -15.02
CA LEU A 371 -6.15 11.21 -16.04
C LEU A 371 -6.60 11.63 -17.45
N GLU A 372 -7.88 11.42 -17.80
CA GLU A 372 -8.46 11.81 -19.09
C GLU A 372 -8.38 13.33 -19.30
N GLU A 373 -8.65 14.13 -18.26
CA GLU A 373 -8.58 15.60 -18.32
C GLU A 373 -7.16 16.12 -18.62
N HIS A 374 -6.12 15.40 -18.19
CA HIS A 374 -4.72 15.82 -18.33
C HIS A 374 -3.89 14.91 -19.23
N GLN A 375 -4.54 14.05 -20.02
CA GLN A 375 -3.90 12.96 -20.76
C GLN A 375 -2.73 13.42 -21.64
N GLN A 376 -2.94 14.45 -22.47
CA GLN A 376 -1.91 14.96 -23.37
C GLN A 376 -0.67 15.48 -22.65
N ARG A 377 -0.85 16.08 -21.47
CA ARG A 377 0.26 16.61 -20.67
C ARG A 377 1.00 15.46 -19.97
N LEU A 378 0.26 14.49 -19.41
CA LEU A 378 0.81 13.30 -18.78
C LEU A 378 1.62 12.44 -19.75
N HIS A 379 1.21 12.31 -21.01
CA HIS A 379 1.91 11.55 -22.05
C HIS A 379 3.25 12.17 -22.50
N ARG A 380 3.50 13.45 -22.17
CA ARG A 380 4.78 14.11 -22.44
C ARG A 380 5.81 13.86 -21.34
N LEU A 381 5.38 13.39 -20.18
CA LEU A 381 6.25 13.09 -19.06
C LEU A 381 6.88 11.70 -19.21
N PRO A 382 8.06 11.44 -18.62
CA PRO A 382 8.64 10.11 -18.59
C PRO A 382 7.70 9.07 -17.94
N GLY A 383 7.55 7.92 -18.58
CA GLY A 383 6.70 6.83 -18.10
C GLY A 383 5.22 7.01 -18.43
N ARG A 384 4.34 6.42 -17.62
CA ARG A 384 2.88 6.40 -17.82
C ARG A 384 2.18 6.58 -16.48
N PRO A 385 0.97 7.18 -16.44
CA PRO A 385 0.19 7.27 -15.21
C PRO A 385 -0.16 5.87 -14.71
N ARG A 386 -0.21 5.73 -13.38
CA ARG A 386 -0.46 4.45 -12.73
C ARG A 386 -1.71 4.49 -11.86
N LEU A 387 -2.41 3.37 -11.84
CA LEU A 387 -3.48 3.06 -10.92
C LEU A 387 -3.01 1.91 -10.03
N GLU A 388 -2.97 2.13 -8.73
CA GLU A 388 -2.48 1.17 -7.76
C GLU A 388 -3.66 0.34 -7.24
N HIS A 389 -3.44 -0.96 -7.10
CA HIS A 389 -4.40 -1.98 -6.72
C HIS A 389 -5.44 -2.28 -7.80
N THR A 390 -6.33 -1.34 -8.13
CA THR A 390 -7.32 -1.47 -9.24
C THR A 390 -8.06 -2.81 -9.21
N VAL A 391 -8.55 -3.19 -8.03
CA VAL A 391 -9.05 -4.55 -7.77
C VAL A 391 -10.47 -4.73 -8.27
N LEU A 392 -11.32 -3.75 -7.94
CA LEU A 392 -12.77 -3.85 -8.07
C LEU A 392 -13.19 -3.02 -9.28
N ILE A 393 -13.09 -3.57 -10.49
CA ILE A 393 -13.42 -2.88 -11.74
C ILE A 393 -14.29 -3.74 -12.66
N ASP A 394 -14.95 -3.11 -13.63
CA ASP A 394 -15.72 -3.76 -14.68
C ASP A 394 -15.05 -3.59 -16.07
N PRO A 395 -15.47 -4.34 -17.11
CA PRO A 395 -14.85 -4.26 -18.44
C PRO A 395 -14.89 -2.86 -19.08
N PRO A 396 -15.98 -2.08 -18.99
CA PRO A 396 -15.98 -0.69 -19.48
C PRO A 396 -14.91 0.18 -18.79
N LEU A 397 -14.76 0.07 -17.48
CA LEU A 397 -13.74 0.82 -16.75
C LEU A 397 -12.32 0.35 -17.13
N ALA A 398 -12.11 -0.96 -17.29
CA ALA A 398 -10.84 -1.51 -17.80
C ALA A 398 -10.48 -0.95 -19.19
N GLN A 399 -11.46 -0.80 -20.07
CA GLN A 399 -11.24 -0.19 -21.39
C GLN A 399 -10.87 1.28 -21.28
N ARG A 400 -11.47 2.05 -20.36
CA ARG A 400 -11.08 3.45 -20.14
C ARG A 400 -9.65 3.58 -19.61
N ILE A 401 -9.24 2.69 -18.69
CA ILE A 401 -7.85 2.62 -18.22
C ILE A 401 -6.87 2.40 -19.39
N ALA A 402 -7.21 1.48 -20.29
CA ALA A 402 -6.40 1.23 -21.49
C ALA A 402 -6.37 2.44 -22.43
N ASN A 403 -7.52 3.07 -22.69
CA ASN A 403 -7.65 4.22 -23.59
C ASN A 403 -6.87 5.45 -23.10
N VAL A 404 -6.87 5.71 -21.79
CA VAL A 404 -6.09 6.82 -21.23
C VAL A 404 -4.59 6.53 -21.22
N GLY A 405 -4.20 5.27 -21.45
CA GLY A 405 -2.82 4.84 -21.43
C GLY A 405 -2.26 4.67 -20.01
N ALA A 406 -3.09 4.39 -19.02
CA ALA A 406 -2.63 4.10 -17.66
C ALA A 406 -2.14 2.66 -17.49
N ILE A 407 -1.33 2.41 -16.45
CA ILE A 407 -0.88 1.08 -16.04
C ILE A 407 -1.60 0.72 -14.73
N ALA A 408 -2.28 -0.42 -14.71
CA ALA A 408 -2.79 -1.01 -13.46
C ALA A 408 -1.68 -1.80 -12.76
N THR A 409 -1.33 -1.42 -11.54
CA THR A 409 -0.36 -2.12 -10.70
C THR A 409 -1.10 -2.94 -9.65
N VAL A 410 -1.13 -4.25 -9.84
CA VAL A 410 -1.93 -5.19 -9.05
C VAL A 410 -1.07 -6.02 -8.10
N GLN A 411 -1.65 -6.48 -6.98
CA GLN A 411 -0.98 -7.31 -5.97
C GLN A 411 -1.71 -8.66 -5.88
N PRO A 412 -1.34 -9.67 -6.69
CA PRO A 412 -2.05 -10.95 -6.74
C PRO A 412 -2.19 -11.64 -5.37
N TYR A 413 -1.22 -11.43 -4.47
CA TYR A 413 -1.26 -11.98 -3.13
C TYR A 413 -2.49 -11.53 -2.31
N PHE A 414 -3.04 -10.36 -2.61
CA PHE A 414 -4.26 -9.85 -1.95
C PHE A 414 -5.45 -10.79 -2.14
N VAL A 415 -5.50 -11.60 -3.20
CA VAL A 415 -6.56 -12.59 -3.37
C VAL A 415 -6.57 -13.62 -2.24
N TYR A 416 -5.40 -13.98 -1.71
CA TYR A 416 -5.27 -15.00 -0.67
C TYR A 416 -5.40 -14.41 0.74
N ASP A 417 -4.85 -13.22 0.95
CA ASP A 417 -4.65 -12.66 2.30
C ASP A 417 -5.59 -11.50 2.65
N PHE A 418 -5.87 -10.62 1.68
CA PHE A 418 -6.62 -9.39 1.91
C PHE A 418 -8.10 -9.49 1.54
N LEU A 419 -8.39 -10.15 0.42
CA LEU A 419 -9.71 -10.24 -0.19
C LEU A 419 -10.41 -11.55 0.13
N GLY A 420 -9.68 -12.66 0.22
CA GLY A 420 -10.20 -14.00 0.50
C GLY A 420 -11.53 -14.32 -0.20
N ASP A 421 -12.44 -14.97 0.53
CA ASP A 421 -13.81 -15.23 0.07
C ASP A 421 -14.67 -13.95 -0.09
N ALA A 422 -14.22 -12.78 0.37
CA ALA A 422 -15.00 -11.54 0.30
C ALA A 422 -15.21 -11.05 -1.13
N VAL A 423 -14.30 -11.33 -2.07
CA VAL A 423 -14.50 -11.05 -3.50
C VAL A 423 -15.56 -11.95 -4.13
N ALA A 424 -15.69 -13.20 -3.68
CA ALA A 424 -16.81 -14.05 -4.09
C ALA A 424 -18.16 -13.56 -3.56
N ARG A 425 -18.15 -12.80 -2.45
CA ARG A 425 -19.33 -12.23 -1.80
C ARG A 425 -19.70 -10.83 -2.31
N THR A 426 -18.74 -10.06 -2.82
CA THR A 426 -18.96 -8.71 -3.36
C THR A 426 -19.54 -8.80 -4.78
N PRO A 427 -20.76 -8.31 -5.04
CA PRO A 427 -21.40 -8.46 -6.33
C PRO A 427 -21.05 -7.28 -7.24
N ILE A 428 -19.79 -7.21 -7.66
CA ILE A 428 -19.47 -6.46 -8.89
C ILE A 428 -19.85 -7.40 -10.04
N PRO A 429 -20.70 -6.96 -10.98
CA PRO A 429 -20.99 -7.76 -12.15
C PRO A 429 -19.68 -8.15 -12.84
N ASN A 430 -19.53 -9.42 -13.16
CA ASN A 430 -18.40 -9.94 -13.92
C ASN A 430 -17.02 -9.94 -13.22
N LEU A 431 -16.94 -9.93 -11.87
CA LEU A 431 -15.73 -10.35 -11.14
C LEU A 431 -15.22 -11.77 -11.51
N SER A 432 -16.04 -12.55 -12.22
CA SER A 432 -15.64 -13.83 -12.81
C SER A 432 -14.49 -13.71 -13.81
N TRP A 433 -14.15 -12.50 -14.30
CA TRP A 433 -12.98 -12.29 -15.14
C TRP A 433 -11.68 -12.12 -14.31
N SER A 434 -11.70 -11.29 -13.27
CA SER A 434 -10.52 -11.02 -12.43
C SER A 434 -10.14 -12.18 -11.50
N CYS A 435 -11.10 -13.04 -11.11
CA CYS A 435 -10.83 -14.20 -10.24
C CYS A 435 -10.61 -15.54 -10.97
N ARG A 436 -10.62 -15.59 -12.32
CA ARG A 436 -10.42 -16.86 -13.06
C ARG A 436 -9.04 -17.48 -12.82
N PHE A 437 -8.05 -16.70 -12.40
CA PHE A 437 -6.71 -17.18 -12.08
C PHE A 437 -6.59 -17.86 -10.70
N ALA A 438 -7.56 -17.69 -9.79
CA ALA A 438 -7.48 -18.19 -8.43
C ALA A 438 -7.96 -19.65 -8.24
N ARG A 439 -8.42 -20.31 -9.31
CA ARG A 439 -9.00 -21.68 -9.26
C ARG A 439 -8.08 -22.79 -9.79
N SER A 440 -6.81 -22.49 -10.09
CA SER A 440 -5.85 -23.55 -10.35
C SER A 440 -5.20 -23.96 -9.02
N PRO A 441 -5.31 -25.23 -8.59
CA PRO A 441 -4.49 -25.71 -7.47
C PRO A 441 -3.02 -25.56 -7.88
N MET A 442 -2.20 -25.01 -6.96
CA MET A 442 -0.75 -25.01 -7.12
C MET A 442 -0.29 -26.46 -7.34
N PRO A 443 0.58 -26.76 -8.32
CA PRO A 443 1.29 -28.03 -8.34
C PRO A 443 2.08 -28.15 -7.03
N GLY A 444 1.90 -29.28 -6.34
CA GLY A 444 2.53 -29.58 -5.06
C GLY A 444 4.02 -29.86 -5.16
#